data_AF-A0A7C9EID6-F1
#
_entry.id   AF-A0A7C9EID6-F1
#
_cell.length_a   1.000
_cell.length_b   1.000
_cell.length_c   1.000
_cell.angle_alpha   90.00
_cell.angle_beta   90.00
_cell.angle_gamma   90.00
#
_symmetry.space_group_name_H-M   'P 1'
#
loop_
_entity.id
_entity.type
_entity.pdbx_description
1 polymer ?
#
loop_
_entity_poly.entity_id
_entity_poly.type
_entity_poly.pdbx_seq_one_letter_code
_entity_poly.pdbx_strand_id
1 'polypeptide(L)'
;VLEIGSSFFGIRVFSYMELQEATNNFDPDCILGEGGFGIVYHGKLRDGREVAVKRLYERNYKRVGQSINEVEILIKLKHPNLVTLYGCTSRHSRELLLVYEYIPNGTVADHLHGDRSDSTSLNWTARMKIAIQTADALSYLHASEFVHRDVKTNNILLDNNFSVKVADFGLSRLFPLDATHVSTAPQGTPGYLDPEYRKYYQVTNKSDVYSFG
;
A
#
# COMPACT_ATOMS: atom_id res chain seq x y z
N VAL A 1 18.30 -2.68 -16.01
CA VAL A 1 16.92 -2.86 -15.50
C VAL A 1 16.00 -2.61 -16.68
N LEU A 2 15.37 -3.66 -17.20
CA LEU A 2 14.84 -3.70 -18.57
C LEU A 2 13.38 -3.27 -18.61
N GLU A 3 13.12 -2.06 -19.11
CA GLU A 3 11.85 -1.67 -19.70
C GLU A 3 11.81 -2.28 -21.11
N ILE A 4 10.87 -3.17 -21.39
CA ILE A 4 10.72 -3.80 -22.71
C ILE A 4 9.33 -3.43 -23.22
N GLY A 5 9.26 -2.43 -24.09
CA GLY A 5 8.00 -1.96 -24.68
C GLY A 5 7.04 -1.35 -23.64
N SER A 6 5.77 -1.72 -23.67
CA SER A 6 4.72 -1.23 -22.75
C SER A 6 4.69 -1.92 -21.38
N SER A 7 5.79 -2.58 -20.99
CA SER A 7 5.90 -3.40 -19.79
C SER A 7 7.13 -3.02 -18.98
N PHE A 8 6.91 -2.68 -17.71
CA PHE A 8 7.94 -2.46 -16.70
C PHE A 8 7.80 -3.60 -15.70
N PHE A 9 8.80 -4.50 -15.59
CA PHE A 9 8.72 -5.71 -14.73
C PHE A 9 7.48 -6.61 -14.94
N GLY A 10 6.84 -6.60 -16.12
CA GLY A 10 5.65 -7.43 -16.38
C GLY A 10 4.31 -6.78 -16.02
N ILE A 11 4.32 -5.59 -15.41
CA ILE A 11 3.11 -4.79 -15.16
C ILE A 11 2.87 -3.75 -16.24
N ARG A 12 1.61 -3.31 -16.37
CA ARG A 12 1.20 -2.36 -17.40
C ARG A 12 1.86 -1.00 -17.18
N VAL A 13 2.46 -0.47 -18.24
CA VAL A 13 2.93 0.92 -18.26
C VAL A 13 1.78 1.82 -18.70
N PHE A 14 1.36 2.73 -17.83
CA PHE A 14 0.36 3.75 -18.11
C PHE A 14 1.04 5.03 -18.62
N SER A 15 0.39 5.73 -19.55
CA SER A 15 0.86 7.07 -19.93
C SER A 15 0.43 8.09 -18.88
N TYR A 16 1.23 9.14 -18.69
CA TYR A 16 0.85 10.24 -17.79
C TYR A 16 -0.49 10.87 -18.21
N MET A 17 -0.70 11.07 -19.52
CA MET A 17 -1.93 11.66 -20.05
C MET A 17 -3.16 10.78 -19.78
N GLU A 18 -3.02 9.45 -19.86
CA GLU A 18 -4.10 8.53 -19.53
C GLU A 18 -4.52 8.67 -18.06
N LEU A 19 -3.56 8.76 -17.14
CA LEU A 19 -3.86 8.89 -15.71
C LEU A 19 -4.32 10.30 -15.34
N GLN A 20 -3.81 11.32 -16.02
CA GLN A 20 -4.31 12.69 -15.90
C GLN A 20 -5.79 12.77 -16.31
N GLU A 21 -6.17 12.19 -17.45
CA GLU A 21 -7.56 12.12 -17.90
C GLU A 21 -8.43 11.31 -16.92
N ALA A 22 -7.95 10.14 -16.50
CA ALA A 22 -8.68 9.26 -15.60
C ALA A 22 -9.00 9.91 -14.24
N THR A 23 -8.17 10.85 -13.79
CA THR A 23 -8.30 11.55 -12.50
C THR A 23 -8.88 12.97 -12.64
N ASN A 24 -9.50 13.29 -13.78
CA ASN A 24 -10.01 14.62 -14.10
C ASN A 24 -8.97 15.75 -13.90
N ASN A 25 -7.75 15.53 -14.40
CA ASN A 25 -6.59 16.39 -14.21
C ASN A 25 -6.07 16.47 -12.76
N PHE A 26 -6.12 15.35 -12.02
CA PHE A 26 -5.78 15.28 -10.60
C PHE A 26 -6.63 16.24 -9.76
N ASP A 27 -7.94 16.22 -10.01
CA ASP A 27 -8.93 17.05 -9.33
C ASP A 27 -8.88 16.82 -7.81
N PRO A 28 -8.78 17.89 -6.98
CA PRO A 28 -8.87 17.77 -5.53
C PRO A 28 -10.13 17.04 -5.03
N ASP A 29 -11.24 17.13 -5.76
CA ASP A 29 -12.48 16.43 -5.40
C ASP A 29 -12.38 14.90 -5.58
N CYS A 30 -11.37 14.43 -6.32
CA CYS A 30 -11.07 13.01 -6.49
C CYS A 30 -10.06 12.47 -5.46
N ILE A 31 -9.64 13.25 -4.45
CA ILE A 31 -8.66 12.78 -3.47
C ILE A 31 -9.29 11.72 -2.55
N LEU A 32 -8.65 10.56 -2.48
CA LEU A 32 -8.98 9.46 -1.56
C LEU A 32 -8.17 9.52 -0.27
N GLY A 33 -6.98 10.12 -0.31
CA GLY A 33 -6.13 10.29 0.86
C GLY A 33 -4.82 10.99 0.55
N GLU A 34 -4.27 11.64 1.55
CA GLU A 34 -2.98 12.33 1.51
C GLU A 34 -2.09 11.83 2.65
N GLY A 35 -0.82 11.54 2.36
CA GLY A 35 0.10 11.03 3.35
C GLY A 35 1.57 11.30 3.03
N GLY A 36 2.46 10.79 3.87
CA GLY A 36 3.91 11.04 3.76
C GLY A 36 4.56 10.59 2.44
N PHE A 37 3.87 9.80 1.63
CA PHE A 37 4.35 9.25 0.36
C PHE A 37 3.77 9.94 -0.87
N GLY A 38 2.68 10.70 -0.74
CA GLY A 38 1.99 11.30 -1.89
C GLY A 38 0.49 11.50 -1.64
N ILE A 39 -0.20 11.86 -2.72
CA ILE A 39 -1.67 11.99 -2.77
C ILE A 39 -2.21 10.83 -3.59
N VAL A 40 -3.29 10.20 -3.11
CA VAL A 40 -4.00 9.14 -3.82
C VAL A 40 -5.29 9.71 -4.37
N TYR A 41 -5.49 9.57 -5.68
CA TYR A 41 -6.69 10.02 -6.38
C TYR A 41 -7.54 8.81 -6.78
N HIS A 42 -8.85 8.93 -6.70
CA HIS A 42 -9.77 8.11 -7.45
C HIS A 42 -9.63 8.46 -8.93
N GLY A 43 -9.71 7.45 -9.79
CA GLY A 43 -9.78 7.65 -11.22
C GLY A 43 -10.59 6.57 -11.90
N LYS A 44 -11.04 6.88 -13.12
CA LYS A 44 -11.75 5.94 -13.99
C LYS A 44 -11.03 5.84 -15.32
N LEU A 45 -10.46 4.66 -15.60
CA LEU A 45 -9.79 4.38 -16.86
C LEU A 45 -10.80 4.38 -18.01
N ARG A 46 -10.32 4.55 -19.25
CA ARG A 46 -11.15 4.53 -20.47
C ARG A 46 -11.90 3.21 -20.68
N ASP A 47 -11.38 2.12 -20.13
CA ASP A 47 -12.04 0.80 -20.14
C ASP A 47 -13.13 0.64 -19.07
N GLY A 48 -13.40 1.70 -18.30
CA GLY A 48 -14.44 1.76 -17.28
C GLY A 48 -13.99 1.31 -15.89
N ARG A 49 -12.78 0.75 -15.74
CA ARG A 49 -12.26 0.31 -14.43
C ARG A 49 -11.97 1.51 -13.52
N GLU A 50 -12.45 1.42 -12.29
CA GLU A 50 -12.10 2.35 -11.22
C GLU A 50 -10.74 1.97 -10.61
N VAL A 51 -9.91 2.98 -10.36
CA VAL A 51 -8.53 2.83 -9.90
C VAL A 51 -8.19 3.83 -8.81
N ALA A 52 -7.22 3.48 -7.98
CA ALA A 52 -6.54 4.42 -7.10
C ALA A 52 -5.19 4.79 -7.71
N VAL A 53 -4.96 6.08 -7.99
CA VAL A 53 -3.73 6.61 -8.59
C VAL A 53 -2.92 7.34 -7.51
N LYS A 54 -1.84 6.72 -7.05
CA LYS A 54 -0.90 7.30 -6.08
C LYS A 54 0.11 8.17 -6.83
N ARG A 55 0.01 9.48 -6.62
CA ARG A 55 0.90 10.51 -7.14
C ARG A 55 1.92 10.91 -6.08
N LEU A 56 3.19 10.67 -6.35
CA LEU A 56 4.28 10.94 -5.41
C LEU A 56 4.67 12.42 -5.50
N TYR A 57 5.08 13.01 -4.36
CA TYR A 57 5.62 14.37 -4.39
C TYR A 57 6.95 14.43 -5.16
N GLU A 58 7.00 15.25 -6.21
CA GLU A 58 8.02 15.37 -7.27
C GLU A 58 9.50 15.57 -6.82
N ARG A 59 9.84 15.67 -5.53
CA ARG A 59 11.15 16.25 -5.09
C ARG A 59 11.98 15.45 -4.10
N ASN A 60 11.73 14.15 -3.90
CA ASN A 60 12.53 13.37 -2.94
C ASN A 60 13.01 12.03 -3.51
N TYR A 61 14.31 11.92 -3.78
CA TYR A 61 14.98 10.70 -4.25
C TYR A 61 14.70 9.48 -3.37
N LYS A 62 14.56 9.67 -2.04
CA LYS A 62 14.19 8.57 -1.13
C LYS A 62 12.80 8.02 -1.43
N ARG A 63 11.84 8.89 -1.78
CA ARG A 63 10.45 8.49 -2.09
C ARG A 63 10.37 7.76 -3.43
N VAL A 64 11.14 8.19 -4.43
CA VAL A 64 11.27 7.45 -5.69
C VAL A 64 11.80 6.03 -5.44
N GLY A 65 12.81 5.88 -4.57
CA GLY A 65 13.32 4.57 -4.17
C GLY A 65 12.27 3.70 -3.47
N GLN A 66 11.45 4.28 -2.58
CA GLN A 66 10.35 3.57 -1.91
C GLN A 66 9.28 3.09 -2.89
N SER A 67 8.97 3.88 -3.92
CA SER A 67 7.98 3.49 -4.94
C SER A 67 8.50 2.43 -5.91
N ILE A 68 9.78 2.47 -6.27
CA ILE A 68 10.41 1.37 -7.03
C ILE A 68 10.37 0.09 -6.20
N ASN A 69 10.72 0.17 -4.91
CA ASN A 69 10.64 -0.96 -3.98
C ASN A 69 9.21 -1.50 -3.86
N GLU A 70 8.21 -0.62 -3.74
CA GLU A 70 6.79 -0.99 -3.70
C GLU A 70 6.38 -1.76 -4.97
N VAL A 71 6.80 -1.30 -6.15
CA VAL A 71 6.58 -2.01 -7.42
C VAL A 71 7.26 -3.39 -7.41
N GLU A 72 8.54 -3.46 -7.04
CA GLU A 72 9.31 -4.72 -7.03
C GLU A 72 8.74 -5.78 -6.07
N ILE A 73 8.16 -5.33 -4.95
CA ILE A 73 7.51 -6.20 -3.96
C ILE A 73 6.14 -6.65 -4.48
N LEU A 74 5.27 -5.72 -4.87
CA LEU A 74 3.89 -6.05 -5.25
C LEU A 74 3.79 -6.89 -6.53
N ILE A 75 4.80 -6.88 -7.39
CA ILE A 75 4.86 -7.79 -8.56
C ILE A 75 5.07 -9.24 -8.15
N LYS A 76 5.73 -9.49 -7.01
CA LYS A 76 6.02 -10.84 -6.51
C LYS A 76 4.90 -11.38 -5.61
N LEU A 77 4.03 -10.50 -5.12
CA LEU A 77 3.00 -10.85 -4.16
C LEU A 77 1.63 -10.93 -4.83
N LYS A 78 0.91 -12.02 -4.56
CA LYS A 78 -0.46 -12.21 -5.00
C LYS A 78 -1.27 -12.90 -3.93
N HIS A 79 -2.14 -12.13 -3.29
CA HIS A 79 -2.99 -12.61 -2.20
C HIS A 79 -4.31 -11.84 -2.18
N PRO A 80 -5.47 -12.48 -1.92
CA PRO A 80 -6.77 -11.82 -1.93
C PRO A 80 -6.85 -10.64 -0.96
N ASN A 81 -6.14 -10.71 0.18
CA ASN A 81 -6.14 -9.67 1.20
C ASN A 81 -4.99 -8.65 1.10
N LEU A 82 -4.27 -8.63 -0.02
CA LEU A 82 -3.32 -7.57 -0.36
C LEU A 82 -3.90 -6.71 -1.49
N VAL A 83 -3.55 -5.42 -1.50
CA VAL A 83 -3.90 -4.53 -2.61
C VAL A 83 -3.19 -4.96 -3.89
N THR A 84 -3.91 -4.94 -5.00
CA THR A 84 -3.40 -5.28 -6.32
C THR A 84 -2.85 -4.03 -7.01
N LEU A 85 -1.57 -4.09 -7.39
CA LEU A 85 -0.96 -3.10 -8.29
C LEU A 85 -1.29 -3.47 -9.74
N TYR A 86 -1.99 -2.59 -10.46
CA TYR A 86 -2.28 -2.76 -11.88
C TYR A 86 -1.12 -2.30 -12.77
N GLY A 87 -0.37 -1.29 -12.34
CA GLY A 87 0.75 -0.77 -13.12
C GLY A 87 1.33 0.52 -12.58
N CYS A 88 2.23 1.10 -13.35
CA CYS A 88 2.84 2.39 -13.05
C CYS A 88 3.12 3.18 -14.33
N THR A 89 3.52 4.44 -14.20
CA THR A 89 4.12 5.16 -15.33
C THR A 89 5.56 4.70 -15.59
N SER A 90 6.05 4.97 -16.81
CA SER A 90 7.46 4.74 -17.17
C SER A 90 8.39 5.56 -16.29
N ARG A 91 9.61 5.05 -16.06
CA ARG A 91 10.67 5.79 -15.37
C ARG A 91 11.09 7.07 -16.12
N HIS A 92 10.83 7.12 -17.43
CA HIS A 92 11.06 8.28 -18.27
C HIS A 92 9.87 9.25 -18.32
N SER A 93 8.76 8.90 -17.66
CA SER A 93 7.63 9.80 -17.53
C SER A 93 7.98 11.00 -16.64
N ARG A 94 7.22 12.08 -16.80
CA ARG A 94 7.35 13.29 -15.98
C ARG A 94 7.28 12.97 -14.48
N GLU A 95 6.38 12.06 -14.11
CA GLU A 95 6.11 11.68 -12.73
C GLU A 95 5.94 10.16 -12.62
N LEU A 96 6.44 9.57 -11.53
CA LEU A 96 6.16 8.18 -11.18
C LEU A 96 4.80 8.12 -10.46
N LEU A 97 3.83 7.51 -11.14
CA LEU A 97 2.47 7.26 -10.66
C LEU A 97 2.29 5.77 -10.50
N LEU A 98 1.65 5.33 -9.42
CA LEU A 98 1.29 3.94 -9.18
C LEU A 98 -0.23 3.78 -9.28
N VAL A 99 -0.69 2.74 -9.96
CA VAL A 99 -2.10 2.49 -10.26
C VAL A 99 -2.53 1.20 -9.59
N TYR A 100 -3.48 1.29 -8.66
CA TYR A 100 -3.99 0.17 -7.88
C TYR A 100 -5.47 -0.10 -8.17
N GLU A 101 -5.95 -1.24 -7.72
CA GLU A 101 -7.39 -1.46 -7.55
C GLU A 101 -8.01 -0.39 -6.63
N TYR A 102 -9.18 0.14 -7.01
CA TYR A 102 -9.93 1.03 -6.14
C TYR A 102 -10.69 0.24 -5.07
N ILE A 103 -10.55 0.65 -3.82
CA ILE A 103 -11.19 0.01 -2.67
C ILE A 103 -12.22 0.98 -2.04
N PRO A 104 -13.53 0.69 -2.15
CA PRO A 104 -14.58 1.70 -1.99
C PRO A 104 -14.97 2.04 -0.54
N ASN A 105 -14.76 1.15 0.43
CA ASN A 105 -15.17 1.39 1.82
C ASN A 105 -14.10 2.07 2.67
N GLY A 106 -13.07 2.66 2.06
CA GLY A 106 -12.03 3.40 2.81
C GLY A 106 -11.22 2.49 3.72
N THR A 107 -10.63 3.07 4.77
CA THR A 107 -9.72 2.40 5.70
C THR A 107 -10.43 1.96 6.97
N VAL A 108 -9.86 1.00 7.70
CA VAL A 108 -10.34 0.66 9.06
C VAL A 108 -10.30 1.88 9.99
N ALA A 109 -9.32 2.78 9.84
CA ALA A 109 -9.25 4.00 10.62
C ALA A 109 -10.49 4.90 10.43
N ASP A 110 -10.98 5.02 9.19
CA ASP A 110 -12.16 5.86 8.87
C ASP A 110 -13.43 5.36 9.55
N HIS A 111 -13.57 4.03 9.69
CA HIS A 111 -14.72 3.42 10.37
C HIS A 111 -14.57 3.33 11.89
N LEU A 112 -13.36 3.43 12.43
CA LEU A 112 -13.16 3.44 13.88
C LEU A 112 -13.21 4.86 14.46
N HIS A 113 -12.70 5.84 13.72
CA HIS A 113 -12.42 7.18 14.25
C HIS A 113 -12.82 8.33 13.30
N GLY A 114 -13.16 8.04 12.04
CA GLY A 114 -13.44 9.05 11.03
C GLY A 114 -14.93 9.22 10.74
N ASP A 115 -15.21 9.80 9.58
CA ASP A 115 -16.57 10.15 9.12
C ASP A 115 -17.48 8.93 8.89
N ARG A 116 -16.90 7.72 8.84
CA ARG A 116 -17.62 6.45 8.65
C ARG A 116 -17.82 5.69 9.97
N SER A 117 -17.64 6.35 11.10
CA SER A 117 -17.70 5.74 12.44
C SER A 117 -19.11 5.39 12.93
N ASP A 118 -20.12 5.43 12.07
CA ASP A 118 -21.47 4.98 12.41
C ASP A 118 -21.45 3.53 12.90
N SER A 119 -21.88 3.35 14.15
CA SER A 119 -21.65 2.18 15.00
C SER A 119 -22.20 0.84 14.49
N THR A 120 -22.92 0.84 13.37
CA THR A 120 -23.63 -0.32 12.83
C THR A 120 -22.87 -1.07 11.74
N SER A 121 -21.93 -0.42 11.02
CA SER A 121 -21.21 -1.04 9.90
C SER A 121 -20.16 -2.04 10.38
N LEU A 122 -19.45 -1.72 11.46
CA LEU A 122 -18.34 -2.49 12.01
C LEU A 122 -18.70 -3.20 13.32
N ASN A 123 -19.68 -4.09 13.23
CA ASN A 123 -20.05 -4.99 14.33
C ASN A 123 -18.90 -5.96 14.69
N TRP A 124 -19.05 -6.67 15.80
CA TRP A 124 -18.01 -7.58 16.30
C TRP A 124 -17.58 -8.64 15.27
N THR A 125 -18.54 -9.24 14.56
CA THR A 125 -18.26 -10.23 13.53
C THR A 125 -17.42 -9.66 12.40
N ALA A 126 -17.72 -8.45 11.93
CA ALA A 126 -16.93 -7.75 10.92
C ALA A 126 -15.51 -7.45 11.42
N ARG A 127 -15.36 -7.01 12.68
CA ARG A 127 -14.04 -6.75 13.29
C ARG A 127 -13.19 -8.01 13.38
N MET A 128 -13.79 -9.14 13.76
CA MET A 128 -13.10 -10.44 13.81
C MET A 128 -12.70 -10.93 12.42
N LYS A 129 -13.58 -10.75 11.42
CA LYS A 129 -13.23 -11.03 10.01
C LYS A 129 -12.02 -10.20 9.57
N ILE A 130 -12.00 -8.91 9.88
CA ILE A 130 -10.87 -8.02 9.55
C ILE A 130 -9.59 -8.48 10.22
N ALA A 131 -9.61 -8.76 11.53
CA ALA A 131 -8.43 -9.22 12.25
C ALA A 131 -7.85 -10.51 11.64
N ILE A 132 -8.71 -11.48 11.33
CA ILE A 132 -8.32 -12.76 10.71
C ILE A 132 -7.71 -12.53 9.32
N GLN A 133 -8.36 -11.74 8.47
CA GLN A 133 -7.90 -11.51 7.10
C GLN A 133 -6.61 -10.68 7.05
N THR A 134 -6.44 -9.71 7.95
CA THR A 134 -5.18 -8.98 8.09
C THR A 134 -4.06 -9.92 8.55
N ALA A 135 -4.33 -10.79 9.54
CA ALA A 135 -3.34 -11.77 10.00
C ALA A 135 -2.94 -12.76 8.90
N ASP A 136 -3.90 -13.23 8.08
CA ASP A 136 -3.66 -14.10 6.94
C ASP A 136 -2.77 -13.43 5.88
N ALA A 137 -3.07 -12.17 5.53
CA ALA A 137 -2.22 -11.36 4.66
C ALA A 137 -0.79 -11.20 5.19
N LEU A 138 -0.61 -10.93 6.49
CA LEU A 138 0.72 -10.79 7.09
C LEU A 138 1.46 -12.13 7.15
N SER A 139 0.76 -13.22 7.44
CA SER A 139 1.35 -14.57 7.41
C SER A 139 1.84 -14.92 6.00
N TYR A 140 1.05 -14.62 4.97
CA TYR A 140 1.46 -14.77 3.58
C TYR A 140 2.70 -13.91 3.24
N LEU A 141 2.71 -12.67 3.69
CA LEU A 141 3.82 -11.74 3.47
C LEU A 141 5.12 -12.26 4.10
N HIS A 142 5.05 -12.72 5.35
CA HIS A 142 6.19 -13.27 6.09
C HIS A 142 6.70 -14.58 5.49
N ALA A 143 5.79 -15.46 5.05
CA ALA A 143 6.14 -16.68 4.32
C ALA A 143 6.80 -16.40 2.96
N SER A 144 6.51 -15.24 2.38
CA SER A 144 7.12 -14.74 1.14
C SER A 144 8.40 -13.93 1.40
N GLU A 145 8.97 -14.00 2.61
CA GLU A 145 10.20 -13.29 3.01
C GLU A 145 10.07 -11.76 2.97
N PHE A 146 8.89 -11.19 3.21
CA PHE A 146 8.73 -9.74 3.29
C PHE A 146 8.23 -9.31 4.67
N VAL A 147 8.66 -8.12 5.09
CA VAL A 147 8.14 -7.42 6.28
C VAL A 147 7.52 -6.12 5.81
N HIS A 148 6.30 -5.83 6.27
CA HIS A 148 5.51 -4.67 5.84
C HIS A 148 6.07 -3.35 6.36
N ARG A 149 6.41 -3.28 7.66
CA ARG A 149 6.98 -2.13 8.38
C ARG A 149 6.06 -0.91 8.59
N ASP A 150 4.78 -1.00 8.20
CA ASP A 150 3.80 0.07 8.41
C ASP A 150 2.38 -0.49 8.55
N VAL A 151 2.23 -1.57 9.31
CA VAL A 151 0.90 -2.12 9.63
C VAL A 151 0.20 -1.14 10.57
N LYS A 152 -0.96 -0.64 10.15
CA LYS A 152 -1.82 0.27 10.91
C LYS A 152 -3.21 0.31 10.30
N THR A 153 -4.19 0.80 11.04
CA THR A 153 -5.59 0.90 10.58
C THR A 153 -5.78 1.75 9.32
N ASN A 154 -4.93 2.75 9.08
CA ASN A 154 -4.92 3.56 7.83
C ASN A 154 -4.44 2.78 6.59
N ASN A 155 -3.70 1.68 6.77
CA ASN A 155 -3.16 0.87 5.69
C ASN A 155 -3.96 -0.43 5.47
N ILE A 156 -5.10 -0.58 6.17
CA ILE A 156 -6.03 -1.70 6.02
C ILE A 156 -7.29 -1.14 5.38
N LEU A 157 -7.45 -1.38 4.07
CA LEU A 157 -8.60 -0.94 3.29
C LEU A 157 -9.72 -2.00 3.31
N LEU A 158 -10.96 -1.58 3.09
CA LEU A 158 -12.14 -2.44 3.09
C LEU A 158 -12.86 -2.41 1.74
N ASP A 159 -13.07 -3.59 1.15
CA ASP A 159 -13.88 -3.71 -0.07
C ASP A 159 -15.39 -3.65 0.21
N ASN A 160 -16.22 -3.78 -0.83
CA ASN A 160 -17.68 -3.77 -0.73
C ASN A 160 -18.25 -4.83 0.24
N ASN A 161 -17.52 -5.92 0.47
CA ASN A 161 -17.90 -7.02 1.34
C ASN A 161 -17.24 -6.91 2.73
N PHE A 162 -16.66 -5.76 3.07
CA PHE A 162 -15.83 -5.56 4.26
C PHE A 162 -14.72 -6.61 4.37
N SER A 163 -14.15 -6.99 3.23
CA SER A 163 -12.95 -7.81 3.19
C SER A 163 -11.71 -6.93 3.12
N VAL A 164 -10.65 -7.38 3.79
CA VAL A 164 -9.42 -6.62 3.96
C VAL A 164 -8.61 -6.57 2.68
N LYS A 165 -8.01 -5.40 2.43
CA LYS A 165 -6.91 -5.17 1.49
C LYS A 165 -5.81 -4.39 2.21
N VAL A 166 -4.73 -5.08 2.60
CA VAL A 166 -3.54 -4.42 3.16
C VAL A 166 -2.81 -3.67 2.06
N ALA A 167 -2.44 -2.42 2.33
CA ALA A 167 -1.90 -1.47 1.37
C ALA A 167 -0.66 -0.73 1.91
N ASP A 168 -0.05 0.08 1.04
CA ASP A 168 1.14 0.91 1.30
C ASP A 168 2.42 0.12 1.63
N PHE A 169 2.99 -0.48 0.57
CA PHE A 169 4.20 -1.28 0.65
C PHE A 169 5.49 -0.44 0.50
N GLY A 170 5.37 0.89 0.55
CA GLY A 170 6.50 1.80 0.35
C GLY A 170 7.64 1.64 1.36
N LEU A 171 7.33 1.15 2.57
CA LEU A 171 8.33 0.83 3.60
C LEU A 171 8.71 -0.65 3.64
N SER A 172 8.01 -1.51 2.92
CA SER A 172 8.20 -2.96 3.00
C SER A 172 9.58 -3.37 2.51
N ARG A 173 10.06 -4.53 2.97
CA ARG A 173 11.41 -4.99 2.61
C ARG A 173 11.52 -6.51 2.66
N LEU A 174 12.38 -7.04 1.80
CA LEU A 174 12.84 -8.42 1.87
C LEU A 174 13.55 -8.71 3.20
N PHE A 175 13.19 -9.82 3.83
CA PHE A 175 13.75 -10.39 5.03
C PHE A 175 14.20 -11.82 4.72
N PRO A 176 15.48 -12.02 4.38
CA PRO A 176 15.99 -13.33 4.00
C PRO A 176 15.78 -14.38 5.11
N LEU A 177 15.40 -15.61 4.75
CA LEU A 177 15.18 -16.71 5.70
C LEU A 177 16.39 -17.06 6.57
N ASP A 178 17.61 -16.77 6.10
CA ASP A 178 18.87 -16.99 6.79
C ASP A 178 19.28 -15.84 7.72
N ALA A 179 18.50 -14.76 7.77
CA ALA A 179 18.75 -13.60 8.61
C ALA A 179 17.91 -13.64 9.90
N THR A 180 18.53 -13.30 11.04
CA THR A 180 17.80 -13.08 12.30
C THR A 180 17.16 -11.69 12.38
N HIS A 181 17.71 -10.72 11.65
CA HIS A 181 17.24 -9.35 11.57
C HIS A 181 17.73 -8.67 10.29
N VAL A 182 17.09 -7.55 9.93
CA VAL A 182 17.61 -6.61 8.93
C VAL A 182 17.95 -5.29 9.60
N SER A 183 19.21 -4.87 9.50
CA SER A 183 19.67 -3.60 10.07
C SER A 183 19.25 -2.40 9.21
N THR A 184 18.42 -1.52 9.74
CA THR A 184 17.96 -0.33 9.01
C THR A 184 17.40 0.76 9.92
N ALA A 185 17.43 2.01 9.44
CA ALA A 185 16.83 3.14 10.15
C ALA A 185 15.35 2.87 10.47
N PRO A 186 14.91 3.08 11.73
CA PRO A 186 13.50 3.04 12.12
C PRO A 186 12.64 3.89 11.21
N GLN A 187 11.68 3.25 10.55
CA GLN A 187 10.64 3.87 9.76
C GLN A 187 9.33 3.15 10.07
N GLY A 188 8.23 3.88 10.06
CA GLY A 188 6.91 3.41 10.42
C GLY A 188 6.14 4.52 11.13
N THR A 189 4.93 4.20 11.56
CA THR A 189 4.03 5.18 12.16
C THR A 189 4.19 5.21 13.69
N PRO A 190 4.38 6.40 14.32
CA PRO A 190 4.37 6.52 15.78
C PRO A 190 3.10 5.91 16.39
N GLY A 191 3.27 5.14 17.47
CA GLY A 191 2.18 4.36 18.08
C GLY A 191 2.13 2.90 17.62
N TYR A 192 2.52 2.62 16.37
CA TYR A 192 2.58 1.26 15.82
C TYR A 192 4.02 0.70 15.75
N LEU A 193 5.03 1.57 15.87
CA LEU A 193 6.42 1.21 15.71
C LEU A 193 6.93 0.33 16.88
N ASP A 194 7.42 -0.85 16.53
CA ASP A 194 8.08 -1.80 17.45
C ASP A 194 9.21 -1.11 18.26
N PRO A 195 9.14 -1.15 19.60
CA PRO A 195 10.13 -0.51 20.46
C PRO A 195 11.53 -1.13 20.35
N GLU A 196 11.66 -2.43 20.08
CA GLU A 196 12.95 -3.08 19.88
C GLU A 196 13.55 -2.64 18.56
N TYR A 197 12.76 -2.66 17.48
CA TYR A 197 13.21 -2.12 16.20
C TYR A 197 13.64 -0.65 16.32
N ARG A 198 12.86 0.17 17.03
CA ARG A 198 13.20 1.58 17.28
C ARG A 198 14.54 1.76 18.02
N LYS A 199 14.82 0.89 18.99
CA LYS A 199 16.01 0.99 19.85
C LYS A 199 17.26 0.42 19.19
N TYR A 200 17.12 -0.73 18.53
CA TYR A 200 18.25 -1.52 18.04
C TYR A 200 18.47 -1.40 16.54
N TYR A 201 17.58 -0.72 15.81
CA TYR A 201 17.66 -0.59 14.35
C TYR A 201 17.57 -1.94 13.62
N GLN A 202 17.01 -2.95 14.28
CA GLN A 202 16.88 -4.32 13.80
C GLN A 202 15.41 -4.62 13.54
N VAL A 203 15.01 -4.70 12.26
CA VAL A 203 13.64 -5.08 11.91
C VAL A 203 13.55 -6.59 11.70
N THR A 204 12.44 -7.18 12.16
CA THR A 204 12.11 -8.59 11.97
C THR A 204 10.64 -8.73 11.56
N ASN A 205 10.20 -9.92 11.21
CA ASN A 205 8.77 -10.20 11.05
C ASN A 205 7.96 -9.98 12.35
N LYS A 206 8.60 -10.07 13.52
CA LYS A 206 7.97 -9.75 14.81
C LYS A 206 7.66 -8.27 14.98
N SER A 207 8.36 -7.40 14.25
CA SER A 207 8.01 -5.98 14.21
C SER A 207 6.62 -5.74 13.60
N ASP A 208 6.25 -6.49 12.55
CA ASP A 208 4.88 -6.45 12.01
C ASP A 208 3.86 -7.07 12.97
N VAL A 209 4.24 -8.11 13.72
CA VAL A 209 3.38 -8.73 14.74
C VAL A 209 3.08 -7.73 15.87
N TYR A 210 4.08 -6.95 16.28
CA TYR A 210 3.88 -5.85 17.23
C TYR A 210 2.93 -4.80 16.66
N SER A 211 3.15 -4.35 15.42
CA SER A 211 2.28 -3.34 14.78
C SER A 211 0.86 -3.84 14.50
N PHE A 212 0.66 -5.16 14.35
CA PHE A 212 -0.64 -5.79 14.22
C PHE A 212 -1.43 -5.84 15.54
N GLY A 213 -0.73 -6.01 16.67
CA GLY A 213 -1.32 -6.09 18.01
C GLY A 213 -1.77 -4.73 18.53
#